data_AF-A0A8B7TS85-F1
#
_entry.id   AF-A0A8B7TS85-F1
#
_cell.length_a   1.000
_cell.length_b   1.000
_cell.length_c   1.000
_cell.angle_alpha   90.00
_cell.angle_beta   90.00
_cell.angle_gamma   90.00
#
_symmetry.space_group_name_H-M   'P 1'
#
loop_
_entity.id
_entity.type
_entity.pdbx_description
1 polymer ?
#
loop_
_entity_poly.entity_id
_entity_poly.type
_entity_poly.pdbx_seq_one_letter_code
_entity_poly.pdbx_strand_id
1 'polypeptide(L)'
;MALEQLCSVLKVLLITVLVVEGIAVAQKTQDGQNIGMKHIPSTQCGIWVRTSNGGHFASPNYPDSYPPNKECIYILEAAPRQRIELTFDEHYYIEPSFECRFDHLEVRDGPFGFSPLIDRYCGMKSPPLIRSTGRFMWIKFSSDEELEGLGFRAKYSFIPDPDFTYLGDCQFELSGADGIVRSSQVEQEDKTKPGQAVDCIWTIKATPKAKVLL
;
A
#
# COMPACT_ATOMS: atom_id res chain seq x y z
N MET A 1 19.76 -30.84 -46.76
CA MET A 1 19.17 -32.08 -46.21
C MET A 1 19.55 -32.11 -44.73
N ALA A 2 18.70 -31.60 -43.83
CA ALA A 2 17.52 -32.30 -43.30
C ALA A 2 17.97 -33.50 -42.45
N LEU A 3 17.50 -33.74 -41.24
CA LEU A 3 16.50 -33.12 -40.38
C LEU A 3 16.65 -33.85 -39.02
N GLU A 4 16.24 -33.20 -37.93
CA GLU A 4 15.42 -33.79 -36.86
C GLU A 4 15.67 -35.23 -36.37
N GLN A 5 15.96 -35.40 -35.07
CA GLN A 5 14.96 -35.74 -34.04
C GLN A 5 15.65 -36.30 -32.80
N LEU A 6 15.61 -35.55 -31.70
CA LEU A 6 15.08 -36.01 -30.41
C LEU A 6 14.90 -34.80 -29.50
N CYS A 7 13.76 -34.13 -29.73
CA CYS A 7 13.09 -33.31 -28.74
C CYS A 7 12.37 -34.27 -27.79
N SER A 8 12.71 -34.25 -26.49
CA SER A 8 11.72 -34.54 -25.43
C SER A 8 12.15 -33.92 -24.09
N VAL A 9 11.65 -32.71 -23.90
CA VAL A 9 11.08 -32.17 -22.65
C VAL A 9 11.90 -32.35 -21.35
N LEU A 10 12.85 -31.45 -21.13
CA LEU A 10 13.01 -30.86 -19.80
C LEU A 10 13.03 -29.33 -19.95
N LYS A 11 11.81 -28.77 -20.10
CA LYS A 11 11.54 -27.35 -19.86
C LYS A 11 11.76 -27.11 -18.36
N VAL A 12 13.01 -26.90 -17.95
CA VAL A 12 13.28 -26.27 -16.65
C VAL A 12 13.03 -24.78 -16.86
N LEU A 13 11.76 -24.46 -16.68
CA LEU A 13 11.19 -23.13 -16.64
C LEU A 13 11.82 -22.41 -15.43
N LEU A 14 13.01 -21.83 -15.60
CA LEU A 14 13.59 -20.83 -14.68
C LEU A 14 12.84 -19.51 -14.84
N ILE A 15 11.52 -19.56 -14.65
CA ILE A 15 10.65 -18.41 -14.54
C ILE A 15 10.22 -18.38 -13.08
N THR A 16 10.68 -17.33 -12.39
CA THR A 16 10.06 -16.75 -11.20
C THR A 16 9.93 -17.67 -9.98
N VAL A 17 11.05 -17.93 -9.32
CA VAL A 17 11.07 -17.98 -7.84
C VAL A 17 11.58 -16.61 -7.37
N LEU A 18 10.82 -15.56 -7.69
CA LEU A 18 10.76 -14.38 -6.84
C LEU A 18 9.79 -14.75 -5.72
N VAL A 19 10.28 -15.50 -4.74
CA VAL A 19 9.67 -15.48 -3.41
C VAL A 19 10.14 -14.18 -2.79
N VAL A 20 9.47 -13.09 -3.18
CA VAL A 20 9.26 -12.00 -2.25
C VAL A 20 8.01 -12.45 -1.50
N GLU A 21 8.13 -12.73 -0.20
CA GLU A 21 6.95 -12.94 0.64
C GLU A 21 6.17 -11.63 0.70
N GLY A 22 5.30 -11.47 -0.27
CA GLY A 22 4.23 -10.50 -0.32
C GLY A 22 3.11 -11.23 -1.02
N ILE A 23 2.04 -11.53 -0.30
CA ILE A 23 0.82 -12.05 -0.89
C ILE A 23 0.37 -10.99 -1.89
N ALA A 24 0.74 -11.15 -3.16
CA ALA A 24 0.15 -10.41 -4.25
C ALA A 24 -1.27 -10.95 -4.42
N VAL A 25 -2.22 -10.37 -3.69
CA VAL A 25 -3.63 -10.52 -4.05
C VAL A 25 -3.85 -9.67 -5.29
N ALA A 26 -3.43 -10.20 -6.44
CA ALA A 26 -3.82 -9.65 -7.72
C ALA A 26 -5.30 -10.03 -7.95
N GLN A 27 -6.22 -9.16 -7.54
CA GLN A 27 -7.56 -9.22 -8.10
C GLN A 27 -7.46 -8.77 -9.56
N LYS A 28 -7.48 -9.75 -10.46
CA LYS A 28 -7.62 -9.52 -11.90
C LYS A 28 -9.02 -8.98 -12.16
N THR A 29 -9.18 -7.67 -12.26
CA THR A 29 -10.36 -7.09 -12.90
C THR A 29 -10.26 -7.34 -14.41
N GLN A 30 -11.40 -7.63 -15.06
CA GLN A 30 -11.45 -7.94 -16.49
C GLN A 30 -11.05 -6.76 -17.39
N ASP A 31 -10.96 -5.55 -16.84
CA ASP A 31 -10.44 -4.37 -17.52
C ASP A 31 -9.20 -3.85 -16.80
N GLY A 32 -8.07 -3.80 -17.49
CA GLY A 32 -6.74 -3.44 -16.97
C GLY A 32 -6.57 -1.97 -16.58
N GLN A 33 -7.44 -1.46 -15.72
CA GLN A 33 -7.36 -0.10 -15.20
C GLN A 33 -6.82 -0.14 -13.77
N ASN A 34 -5.69 0.52 -13.52
CA ASN A 34 -5.22 0.83 -12.17
C ASN A 34 -6.24 1.79 -11.54
N ILE A 35 -7.27 1.23 -10.88
CA ILE A 35 -8.29 2.04 -10.22
C ILE A 35 -7.66 2.57 -8.94
N GLY A 36 -7.09 3.77 -9.00
CA GLY A 36 -6.98 4.62 -7.81
C GLY A 36 -8.40 4.87 -7.30
N MET A 37 -8.90 3.98 -6.43
CA MET A 37 -10.23 4.11 -5.86
C MET A 37 -10.24 5.35 -4.96
N LYS A 38 -10.72 6.46 -5.51
CA LYS A 38 -10.95 7.71 -4.76
C LYS A 38 -11.99 7.52 -3.65
N HIS A 39 -12.83 6.49 -3.79
CA HIS A 39 -13.89 6.10 -2.87
C HIS A 39 -13.91 4.58 -2.76
N ILE A 40 -13.62 4.00 -1.59
CA ILE A 40 -13.88 2.58 -1.35
C ILE A 40 -15.36 2.43 -0.98
N PRO A 41 -16.18 1.70 -1.75
CA PRO A 41 -17.57 1.46 -1.38
C PRO A 41 -17.64 0.84 0.01
N SER A 42 -18.54 1.32 0.88
CA SER A 42 -18.73 0.76 2.23
C SER A 42 -19.00 -0.75 2.19
N THR A 43 -19.59 -1.26 1.11
CA THR A 43 -19.86 -2.69 0.91
C THR A 43 -18.62 -3.54 0.59
N GLN A 44 -17.45 -2.96 0.32
CA GLN A 44 -16.24 -3.70 -0.03
C GLN A 44 -15.22 -3.69 1.12
N CYS A 45 -14.81 -4.89 1.54
CA CYS A 45 -13.80 -5.13 2.58
C CYS A 45 -12.59 -5.90 2.02
N GLY A 46 -11.41 -5.66 2.60
CA GLY A 46 -10.18 -6.38 2.22
C GLY A 46 -9.52 -5.85 0.95
N ILE A 47 -9.35 -4.54 0.84
CA ILE A 47 -8.81 -3.87 -0.34
C ILE A 47 -7.40 -3.33 -0.08
N TRP A 48 -6.51 -3.59 -1.03
CA TRP A 48 -5.23 -2.90 -1.14
C TRP A 48 -5.44 -1.62 -1.94
N VAL A 49 -5.12 -0.47 -1.35
CA VAL A 49 -5.37 0.84 -1.95
C VAL A 49 -4.05 1.50 -2.32
N ARG A 50 -3.78 1.57 -3.62
CA ARG A 50 -2.64 2.27 -4.18
C ARG A 50 -3.14 3.43 -5.05
N THR A 51 -3.24 4.62 -4.47
CA THR A 51 -3.65 5.84 -5.17
C THR A 51 -2.64 6.95 -4.93
N SER A 52 -2.46 7.85 -5.90
CA SER A 52 -1.62 9.05 -5.75
C SER A 52 -2.37 10.23 -5.17
N ASN A 53 -3.71 10.20 -5.23
CA ASN A 53 -4.58 11.27 -4.80
C ASN A 53 -5.37 10.68 -3.63
N GLY A 54 -5.14 11.19 -2.42
CA GLY A 54 -5.80 10.71 -1.20
C GLY A 54 -7.31 10.55 -1.35
N GLY A 55 -7.94 9.87 -0.40
CA GLY A 55 -9.33 9.46 -0.53
C GLY A 55 -9.97 9.18 0.80
N HIS A 56 -11.05 8.41 0.76
CA HIS A 56 -11.77 8.01 1.96
C HIS A 56 -12.27 6.57 1.87
N PHE A 57 -12.46 5.98 3.03
CA PHE A 57 -13.07 4.66 3.22
C PHE A 57 -13.90 4.67 4.49
N ALA A 58 -14.82 3.75 4.61
CA ALA A 58 -15.71 3.66 5.75
C ALA A 58 -15.94 2.21 6.14
N SER A 59 -16.38 1.99 7.38
CA SER A 59 -16.94 0.71 7.79
C SER A 59 -18.12 0.32 6.90
N PRO A 60 -18.44 -0.97 6.79
CA PRO A 60 -19.60 -1.39 6.04
C PRO A 60 -20.89 -0.75 6.54
N ASN A 61 -21.77 -0.42 5.60
CA ASN A 61 -23.05 0.28 5.80
C ASN A 61 -22.98 1.71 6.35
N TYR A 62 -21.81 2.26 6.69
CA TYR A 62 -21.72 3.64 7.19
C TYR A 62 -22.49 4.63 6.28
N PRO A 63 -23.35 5.50 6.84
CA PRO A 63 -23.46 5.86 8.26
C PRO A 63 -24.39 4.96 9.11
N ASP A 64 -24.97 3.90 8.54
CA ASP A 64 -25.77 2.93 9.29
C ASP A 64 -24.87 1.91 10.01
N SER A 65 -25.46 1.11 10.90
CA SER A 65 -24.71 0.12 11.68
C SER A 65 -23.94 -0.87 10.80
N TYR A 66 -22.68 -1.11 11.17
CA TYR A 66 -21.90 -2.15 10.52
C TYR A 66 -22.49 -3.55 10.83
N PRO A 67 -22.22 -4.57 10.00
CA PRO A 67 -22.64 -5.95 10.28
C PRO A 67 -21.74 -6.63 11.32
N PRO A 68 -22.25 -7.65 12.03
CA PRO A 68 -21.43 -8.52 12.86
C PRO A 68 -20.46 -9.35 12.01
N ASN A 69 -19.42 -9.87 12.67
CA ASN A 69 -18.46 -10.83 12.14
C ASN A 69 -17.80 -10.34 10.84
N LYS A 70 -17.37 -9.07 10.83
CA LYS A 70 -16.67 -8.48 9.70
C LYS A 70 -15.22 -8.24 10.00
N GLU A 71 -14.39 -8.53 9.01
CA GLU A 71 -12.99 -8.15 8.98
C GLU A 71 -12.74 -7.38 7.68
N CYS A 72 -12.27 -6.14 7.81
CA CYS A 72 -11.99 -5.27 6.68
C CYS A 72 -10.57 -4.75 6.82
N ILE A 73 -9.70 -5.16 5.90
CA ILE A 73 -8.30 -4.72 5.85
C ILE A 73 -8.14 -3.68 4.76
N TYR A 74 -7.47 -2.58 5.08
CA TYR A 74 -7.09 -1.50 4.17
C TYR A 74 -5.59 -1.29 4.25
N ILE A 75 -4.92 -1.34 3.11
CA ILE A 75 -3.48 -1.10 3.03
C ILE A 75 -3.28 0.12 2.16
N LEU A 76 -2.76 1.19 2.76
CA LEU A 76 -2.50 2.45 2.11
C LEU A 76 -1.02 2.51 1.72
N GLU A 77 -0.75 2.82 0.45
CA GLU A 77 0.60 3.04 -0.07
C GLU A 77 0.70 4.45 -0.68
N ALA A 78 1.47 5.32 -0.03
CA ALA A 78 1.84 6.62 -0.56
C ALA A 78 2.92 6.50 -1.64
N ALA A 79 3.10 7.55 -2.44
CA ALA A 79 4.25 7.63 -3.33
C ALA A 79 5.55 7.65 -2.50
N PRO A 80 6.70 7.32 -3.10
CA PRO A 80 7.98 7.50 -2.44
C PRO A 80 8.14 8.93 -1.91
N ARG A 81 8.81 9.08 -0.76
CA ARG A 81 9.04 10.36 -0.06
C ARG A 81 7.79 11.03 0.50
N GLN A 82 6.70 10.28 0.64
CA GLN A 82 5.49 10.75 1.29
C GLN A 82 5.14 9.88 2.50
N ARG A 83 4.48 10.51 3.47
CA ARG A 83 3.82 9.87 4.60
C ARG A 83 2.31 9.96 4.45
N ILE A 84 1.62 9.18 5.26
CA ILE A 84 0.17 9.05 5.25
C ILE A 84 -0.36 9.77 6.49
N GLU A 85 -1.30 10.68 6.26
CA GLU A 85 -2.16 11.23 7.31
C GLU A 85 -3.53 10.57 7.24
N LEU A 86 -4.05 10.17 8.39
CA LEU A 86 -5.37 9.55 8.53
C LEU A 86 -6.20 10.35 9.55
N THR A 87 -7.40 10.75 9.14
CA THR A 87 -8.37 11.48 9.97
C THR A 87 -9.72 10.79 9.91
N PHE A 88 -10.53 10.98 10.95
CA PHE A 88 -11.86 10.38 11.06
C PHE A 88 -12.92 11.46 11.22
N ASP A 89 -14.11 11.19 10.68
CA ASP A 89 -15.28 12.02 10.94
C ASP A 89 -15.65 11.98 12.44
N GLU A 90 -16.29 13.05 12.92
CA GLU A 90 -16.80 13.11 14.31
C GLU A 90 -17.97 12.14 14.55
N HIS A 91 -18.70 11.77 13.49
CA HIS A 91 -19.77 10.78 13.56
C HIS A 91 -19.15 9.38 13.60
N TYR A 92 -18.82 8.93 14.81
CA TYR A 92 -18.06 7.71 15.06
C TYR A 92 -18.68 6.94 16.24
N TYR A 93 -18.88 5.63 16.04
CA TYR A 93 -19.25 4.75 17.14
C TYR A 93 -18.88 3.31 16.81
N ILE A 94 -17.91 2.76 17.53
CA ILE A 94 -17.56 1.34 17.55
C ILE A 94 -17.83 0.81 18.96
N GLU A 95 -18.29 -0.43 19.11
CA GLU A 95 -18.61 -1.01 20.42
C GLU A 95 -17.46 -0.80 21.45
N PRO A 96 -17.71 -0.15 22.59
CA PRO A 96 -16.69 0.06 23.60
C PRO A 96 -16.43 -1.21 24.40
N SER A 97 -15.16 -1.60 24.53
CA SER A 97 -14.74 -2.70 25.40
C SER A 97 -13.36 -2.42 26.02
N PHE A 98 -13.00 -3.17 27.07
CA PHE A 98 -11.68 -3.05 27.68
C PHE A 98 -10.59 -3.35 26.64
N GLU A 99 -9.70 -2.38 26.40
CA GLU A 99 -8.64 -2.43 25.38
C GLU A 99 -9.14 -2.74 23.95
N CYS A 100 -10.42 -2.44 23.67
CA CYS A 100 -11.06 -2.69 22.37
C CYS A 100 -10.90 -4.15 21.91
N ARG A 101 -11.17 -5.09 22.83
CA ARG A 101 -11.05 -6.54 22.63
C ARG A 101 -12.12 -7.16 21.72
N PHE A 102 -13.29 -6.51 21.63
CA PHE A 102 -14.39 -6.92 20.77
C PHE A 102 -14.25 -6.15 19.44
N ASP A 103 -15.17 -5.24 19.14
CA ASP A 103 -15.07 -4.42 17.95
C ASP A 103 -13.95 -3.38 18.07
N HIS A 104 -13.19 -3.23 17.00
CA HIS A 104 -12.07 -2.28 17.00
C HIS A 104 -11.63 -1.88 15.60
N LEU A 105 -11.03 -0.69 15.56
CA LEU A 105 -10.19 -0.24 14.47
C LEU A 105 -8.72 -0.31 14.91
N GLU A 106 -7.95 -1.18 14.29
CA GLU A 106 -6.51 -1.34 14.49
C GLU A 106 -5.73 -0.60 13.40
N VAL A 107 -4.77 0.22 13.80
CA VAL A 107 -3.91 0.98 12.88
C VAL A 107 -2.45 0.66 13.15
N ARG A 108 -1.71 0.33 12.10
CA ARG A 108 -0.29 -0.09 12.16
C ARG A 108 0.57 0.71 11.20
N ASP A 109 1.81 0.95 11.63
CA ASP A 109 2.79 1.73 10.91
C ASP A 109 3.65 0.84 10.00
N GLY A 110 3.21 0.64 8.77
CA GLY A 110 3.83 -0.24 7.78
C GLY A 110 2.81 -1.00 6.93
N PRO A 111 3.26 -1.90 6.04
CA PRO A 111 2.37 -2.55 5.07
C PRO A 111 1.71 -3.83 5.57
N PHE A 112 2.00 -4.31 6.79
CA PHE A 112 1.61 -5.65 7.22
C PHE A 112 0.84 -5.66 8.55
N GLY A 113 0.06 -6.72 8.78
CA GLY A 113 -0.65 -6.94 10.05
C GLY A 113 0.25 -7.19 11.26
N PHE A 114 1.55 -7.40 11.03
CA PHE A 114 2.58 -7.51 12.08
C PHE A 114 3.46 -6.25 12.17
N SER A 115 3.17 -5.21 11.39
CA SER A 115 3.84 -3.92 11.52
C SER A 115 3.60 -3.31 12.92
N PRO A 116 4.50 -2.44 13.41
CA PRO A 116 4.34 -1.77 14.70
C PRO A 116 2.92 -1.22 14.89
N LEU A 117 2.31 -1.57 16.03
CA LEU A 117 0.98 -1.08 16.38
C LEU A 117 1.08 0.41 16.68
N ILE A 118 0.26 1.22 16.00
CA ILE A 118 0.03 2.61 16.41
C ILE A 118 -0.95 2.58 17.57
N ASP A 119 -2.17 2.08 17.34
CA ASP A 119 -3.15 1.89 18.41
C ASP A 119 -4.36 1.03 17.96
N ARG A 120 -5.24 0.72 18.92
CA ARG A 120 -6.60 0.20 18.71
C ARG A 120 -7.63 1.19 19.23
N TYR A 121 -8.68 1.40 18.44
CA TYR A 121 -9.71 2.39 18.74
C TYR A 121 -11.11 1.77 18.75
N CYS A 122 -11.90 2.17 19.75
CA CYS A 122 -13.31 1.84 19.90
C CYS A 122 -14.01 2.91 20.76
N GLY A 123 -15.34 2.84 20.88
CA GLY A 123 -16.18 3.78 21.62
C GLY A 123 -16.75 4.90 20.76
N MET A 124 -17.16 6.00 21.41
CA MET A 124 -17.84 7.14 20.76
C MET A 124 -16.88 8.26 20.32
N LYS A 125 -15.64 8.26 20.80
CA LYS A 125 -14.67 9.29 20.47
C LYS A 125 -13.83 8.83 19.29
N SER A 126 -13.88 9.58 18.19
CA SER A 126 -13.05 9.28 17.02
C SER A 126 -11.55 9.38 17.34
N PRO A 127 -10.71 8.59 16.65
CA PRO A 127 -9.26 8.68 16.81
C PRO A 127 -8.74 10.09 16.48
N PRO A 128 -7.62 10.52 17.10
CA PRO A 128 -6.95 11.75 16.70
C PRO A 128 -6.36 11.62 15.28
N LEU A 129 -5.77 12.70 14.76
CA LEU A 129 -4.96 12.63 13.54
C LEU A 129 -3.83 11.61 13.72
N ILE A 130 -3.76 10.62 12.84
CA ILE A 130 -2.71 9.61 12.82
C ILE A 130 -1.76 9.88 11.66
N ARG A 131 -0.46 9.75 11.91
CA ARG A 131 0.60 9.87 10.90
C ARG A 131 1.44 8.60 10.86
N SER A 132 1.69 8.07 9.67
CA SER A 132 2.71 7.03 9.50
C SER A 132 4.13 7.61 9.60
N THR A 133 5.11 6.77 9.90
CA THR A 133 6.53 7.14 9.78
C THR A 133 7.07 6.92 8.38
N GLY A 134 6.47 6.01 7.62
CA GLY A 134 6.83 5.72 6.24
C GLY A 134 5.69 5.90 5.25
N ARG A 135 5.88 5.38 4.04
CA ARG A 135 4.90 5.46 2.95
C ARG A 135 3.78 4.41 3.01
N PHE A 136 3.71 3.61 4.09
CA PHE A 136 2.74 2.53 4.23
C PHE A 136 1.99 2.65 5.54
N MET A 137 0.70 2.30 5.52
CA MET A 137 -0.14 2.16 6.70
C MET A 137 -1.10 1.00 6.50
N TRP A 138 -1.16 0.11 7.49
CA TRP A 138 -2.05 -1.05 7.49
C TRP A 138 -3.15 -0.81 8.52
N ILE A 139 -4.39 -1.02 8.11
CA ILE A 139 -5.58 -0.69 8.90
C ILE A 139 -6.51 -1.89 8.86
N LYS A 140 -7.03 -2.29 10.01
CA LYS A 140 -8.03 -3.34 10.12
C LYS A 140 -9.21 -2.87 10.95
N PHE A 141 -10.40 -3.05 10.43
CA PHE A 141 -11.64 -3.03 11.20
C PHE A 141 -12.10 -4.46 11.45
N SER A 142 -12.45 -4.77 12.70
CA SER A 142 -13.00 -6.06 13.12
C SER A 142 -14.27 -5.84 13.92
N SER A 143 -15.31 -6.63 13.66
CA SER A 143 -16.50 -6.75 14.50
C SER A 143 -16.76 -8.18 14.95
N ASP A 144 -17.33 -8.36 16.14
CA ASP A 144 -17.71 -9.66 16.72
C ASP A 144 -19.19 -10.01 16.45
N GLU A 145 -19.80 -10.86 17.27
CA GLU A 145 -21.14 -11.40 17.03
C GLU A 145 -22.29 -10.46 17.42
N GLU A 146 -22.07 -9.44 18.26
CA GLU A 146 -23.13 -8.59 18.80
C GLU A 146 -22.70 -7.12 18.98
N LEU A 147 -23.67 -6.24 19.27
CA LEU A 147 -23.46 -4.85 19.70
C LEU A 147 -22.83 -3.90 18.67
N GLU A 148 -23.35 -3.92 17.44
CA GLU A 148 -22.82 -3.07 16.37
C GLU A 148 -23.14 -1.59 16.54
N GLY A 149 -22.16 -0.75 16.22
CA GLY A 149 -22.28 0.70 16.16
C GLY A 149 -22.38 1.25 14.74
N LEU A 150 -22.46 2.59 14.64
CA LEU A 150 -22.47 3.34 13.37
C LEU A 150 -21.18 3.13 12.56
N GLY A 151 -20.10 2.72 13.23
CA GLY A 151 -18.78 2.53 12.66
C GLY A 151 -18.05 3.85 12.46
N PHE A 152 -17.41 4.00 11.30
CA PHE A 152 -16.53 5.14 11.04
C PHE A 152 -16.46 5.47 9.55
N ARG A 153 -16.12 6.73 9.24
CA ARG A 153 -15.55 7.13 7.94
C ARG A 153 -14.21 7.80 8.17
N ALA A 154 -13.22 7.33 7.43
CA ALA A 154 -11.86 7.82 7.48
C ALA A 154 -11.49 8.50 6.16
N LYS A 155 -10.72 9.58 6.25
CA LYS A 155 -10.07 10.25 5.13
C LYS A 155 -8.57 10.12 5.28
N TYR A 156 -7.89 9.76 4.20
CA TYR A 156 -6.44 9.68 4.14
C TYR A 156 -5.88 10.65 3.09
N SER A 157 -4.73 11.23 3.40
CA SER A 157 -3.96 12.09 2.51
C SER A 157 -2.47 11.77 2.56
N PHE A 158 -1.75 12.19 1.54
CA PHE A 158 -0.31 12.01 1.45
C PHE A 158 0.39 13.34 1.63
N ILE A 159 1.30 13.42 2.59
CA ILE A 159 2.11 14.60 2.88
C ILE A 159 3.57 14.32 2.53
N PRO A 160 4.37 15.34 2.16
CA PRO A 160 5.82 15.18 2.06
C PRO A 160 6.39 14.63 3.37
N ASP A 161 7.32 13.69 3.26
CA ASP A 161 8.06 13.19 4.43
C ASP A 161 9.04 14.29 4.91
N PRO A 162 8.89 14.81 6.14
CA PRO A 162 9.76 15.88 6.66
C PRO A 162 11.17 15.39 7.00
N ASP A 163 11.33 14.10 7.30
CA ASP A 163 12.63 13.50 7.60
C ASP A 163 13.36 13.09 6.30
N PHE A 164 12.63 13.04 5.18
CA PHE A 164 13.23 12.88 3.87
C PHE A 164 13.94 14.17 3.43
N THR A 165 15.25 14.19 3.60
CA THR A 165 16.08 15.27 3.05
C THR A 165 16.41 14.96 1.59
N TYR A 166 16.00 15.84 0.66
CA TYR A 166 16.41 15.75 -0.75
C TYR A 166 17.93 15.95 -0.86
N LEU A 167 18.68 14.86 -0.80
CA LEU A 167 20.10 14.85 -1.14
C LEU A 167 20.23 14.69 -2.65
N GLY A 168 19.76 15.72 -3.38
CA GLY A 168 19.90 15.92 -4.82
C GLY A 168 18.91 15.18 -5.73
N ASP A 169 18.72 15.74 -6.93
CA ASP A 169 17.91 15.14 -7.99
C ASP A 169 18.68 14.00 -8.66
N CYS A 170 18.56 12.78 -8.15
CA CYS A 170 19.10 11.58 -8.82
C CYS A 170 18.05 10.92 -9.73
N GLN A 171 17.59 11.68 -10.72
CA GLN A 171 16.75 11.17 -11.81
C GLN A 171 17.63 10.85 -13.02
N PHE A 172 17.57 9.61 -13.49
CA PHE A 172 18.30 9.14 -14.65
C PHE A 172 17.31 8.72 -15.73
N GLU A 173 17.58 9.09 -16.98
CA GLU A 173 16.84 8.57 -18.12
C GLU A 173 17.73 7.68 -18.97
N LEU A 174 17.24 6.48 -19.28
CA LEU A 174 17.88 5.55 -20.19
C LEU A 174 17.08 5.52 -21.49
N SER A 175 17.78 5.68 -22.61
CA SER A 175 17.20 5.56 -23.95
C SER A 175 18.18 4.83 -24.86
N GLY A 176 17.66 4.10 -25.84
CA GLY A 176 18.48 3.26 -26.72
C GLY A 176 18.04 1.80 -26.74
N ALA A 177 18.84 0.96 -27.40
CA ALA A 177 18.60 -0.49 -27.46
C ALA A 177 19.05 -1.22 -26.19
N ASP A 178 20.01 -0.63 -25.46
CA ASP A 178 20.63 -1.15 -24.25
C ASP A 178 20.98 0.00 -23.28
N GLY A 179 21.19 -0.34 -22.00
CA GLY A 179 21.47 0.62 -20.94
C GLY A 179 21.85 -0.07 -19.64
N ILE A 180 22.46 0.69 -18.72
CA ILE A 180 22.94 0.18 -17.43
C ILE A 180 22.31 0.99 -16.30
N VAL A 181 21.69 0.30 -15.34
CA VAL A 181 21.21 0.85 -14.07
C VAL A 181 22.21 0.47 -12.97
N ARG A 182 22.84 1.45 -12.33
CA ARG A 182 23.78 1.22 -11.22
C ARG A 182 23.60 2.25 -10.12
N SER A 183 23.66 1.80 -8.86
CA SER A 183 23.70 2.67 -7.68
C SER A 183 24.89 3.63 -7.72
N SER A 184 26.03 3.20 -8.27
CA SER A 184 27.23 4.04 -8.44
C SER A 184 27.03 5.28 -9.33
N GLN A 185 25.92 5.40 -10.06
CA GLN A 185 25.57 6.62 -10.81
C GLN A 185 25.06 7.73 -9.87
N VAL A 186 24.73 7.39 -8.63
CA VAL A 186 24.25 8.31 -7.61
C VAL A 186 25.45 8.93 -6.90
N GLU A 187 25.91 10.09 -7.41
CA GLU A 187 27.04 10.85 -6.84
C GLU A 187 26.82 11.32 -5.38
N GLN A 188 25.59 11.19 -4.86
CA GLN A 188 25.20 11.61 -3.53
C GLN A 188 25.25 10.51 -2.47
N GLU A 189 25.52 9.24 -2.84
CA GLU A 189 25.65 8.14 -1.88
C GLU A 189 26.73 8.44 -0.82
N ASP A 190 27.90 8.93 -1.26
CA ASP A 190 29.02 9.28 -0.37
C ASP A 190 28.74 10.49 0.55
N LYS A 191 27.65 11.24 0.29
CA LYS A 191 27.24 12.42 1.08
C LYS A 191 26.16 12.09 2.11
N THR A 192 25.67 10.85 2.15
CA THR A 192 24.59 10.45 3.04
C THR A 192 25.08 10.10 4.43
N LYS A 193 24.40 10.60 5.45
CA LYS A 193 24.61 10.22 6.85
C LYS A 193 23.85 8.94 7.17
N PRO A 194 24.24 8.19 8.22
CA PRO A 194 23.45 7.07 8.73
C PRO A 194 22.00 7.50 9.01
N GLY A 195 21.05 6.79 8.40
CA GLY A 195 19.61 7.11 8.49
C GLY A 195 19.05 7.96 7.33
N GLN A 196 19.90 8.40 6.39
CA GLN A 196 19.45 9.09 5.17
C GLN A 196 19.34 8.10 4.01
N ALA A 197 18.16 8.02 3.39
CA ALA A 197 17.94 7.23 2.19
C ALA A 197 17.98 8.14 0.96
N VAL A 198 18.73 7.75 -0.07
CA VAL A 198 18.64 8.36 -1.40
C VAL A 198 17.64 7.54 -2.22
N ASP A 199 16.59 8.19 -2.69
CA ASP A 199 15.54 7.55 -3.49
C ASP A 199 15.61 8.03 -4.95
N CYS A 200 16.33 7.25 -5.76
CA CYS A 200 16.63 7.58 -7.16
C CYS A 200 15.67 6.94 -8.14
N ILE A 201 15.36 7.66 -9.21
CA ILE A 201 14.41 7.21 -10.23
C ILE A 201 15.16 7.00 -11.54
N TRP A 202 15.13 5.77 -12.05
CA TRP A 202 15.56 5.46 -13.42
C TRP A 202 14.32 5.34 -14.31
N THR A 203 14.20 6.21 -15.31
CA THR A 203 13.16 6.18 -16.34
C THR A 203 13.72 5.53 -17.61
N ILE A 204 13.22 4.34 -17.96
CA ILE A 204 13.62 3.64 -19.20
C ILE A 204 12.63 4.01 -20.32
N LYS A 205 13.10 4.72 -21.35
CA LYS A 205 12.32 5.09 -22.54
C LYS A 205 12.56 4.09 -23.66
N ALA A 206 11.50 3.41 -24.07
CA ALA A 206 11.51 2.46 -25.18
C ALA A 206 10.49 2.86 -26.25
N THR A 207 10.72 2.46 -27.51
CA THR A 207 9.74 2.69 -28.58
C THR A 207 8.48 1.84 -28.34
N PRO A 208 7.30 2.21 -28.87
CA PRO A 208 6.04 1.51 -28.56
C PRO A 208 6.00 0.02 -28.89
N LYS A 209 6.90 -0.47 -29.76
CA LYS A 209 7.00 -1.88 -30.15
C LYS A 209 8.13 -2.64 -29.42
N ALA A 210 8.96 -1.94 -28.65
CA ALA A 210 10.07 -2.54 -27.93
C ALA A 210 9.61 -3.12 -26.59
N LYS A 211 10.27 -4.20 -26.17
CA LYS A 211 10.11 -4.78 -24.84
C LYS A 211 11.34 -4.42 -24.01
N VAL A 212 11.13 -3.93 -22.79
CA VAL A 212 12.21 -3.73 -21.83
C VAL A 212 12.47 -5.05 -21.11
N LEU A 213 13.73 -5.47 -21.07
CA LEU A 213 14.21 -6.63 -20.33
C LEU A 213 15.16 -6.13 -19.24
N LEU A 214 14.95 -6.59 -18.00
CA LEU A 214 15.72 -6.23 -16.81
C LEU A 214 16.51 -7.43 -16.32
#